data_AF-K1PY03-F1
#
_entry.id   AF-K1PY03-F1
#
_cell.length_a   1.000
_cell.length_b   1.000
_cell.length_c   1.000
_cell.angle_alpha   90.00
_cell.angle_beta   90.00
_cell.angle_gamma   90.00
#
_symmetry.space_group_name_H-M   'P 1'
#
loop_
_entity.id
_entity.type
_entity.pdbx_description
1 polymer ?
#
loop_
_entity_poly.entity_id
_entity_poly.type
_entity_poly.pdbx_seq_one_letter_code
_entity_poly.pdbx_strand_id
1 'polypeptide(L)'
;MADKQPVNPAADSEGSHTPKNHIIYRYEPVLLYITLKNIPWFKERPISEISLGGLLILVVIRTIQYNITRMRDKYLHTNCLAALANMSAQFTGLHPYVAQRMVSLFSQLSKKHARVVDQIRESAVTETDNEDPSEQNLMADLAVLEEVLRMVLEILNSCLAASLHHNPHLIYSLLYQRELFNSFKTHPTFQDILQNIDIVLSFFSARVEEHGKGSNLSPSEVLEVIKEGSVQFRRDKLKKFPDLKFKYVEEESPEEFFIPYVWSLVYHASNMYFNASRILLFSLSAS
;
A
#
# COMPACT_ATOMS: atom_id res chain seq x y z
N MET A 1 -11.77 1.80 12.36
CA MET A 1 -10.49 2.22 11.70
C MET A 1 -9.54 1.02 11.62
N ALA A 2 -8.51 1.01 10.77
CA ALA A 2 -7.54 -0.09 10.71
C ALA A 2 -6.31 0.26 11.57
N ASP A 3 -6.11 -0.46 12.68
CA ASP A 3 -5.01 -0.21 13.61
C ASP A 3 -3.92 -1.27 13.52
N LYS A 4 -2.66 -0.80 13.50
CA LYS A 4 -1.46 -1.65 13.51
C LYS A 4 -1.32 -2.29 14.90
N GLN A 5 -1.15 -3.61 14.95
CA GLN A 5 -0.97 -4.29 16.24
C GLN A 5 0.45 -4.14 16.81
N PRO A 6 0.62 -3.92 18.12
CA PRO A 6 1.85 -4.27 18.81
C PRO A 6 1.95 -5.79 18.90
N VAL A 7 2.96 -6.38 18.26
CA VAL A 7 3.21 -7.83 18.34
C VAL A 7 3.94 -8.11 19.66
N ASN A 8 3.21 -8.55 20.70
CA ASN A 8 3.82 -9.09 21.91
C ASN A 8 3.81 -10.63 21.84
N PRO A 9 4.96 -11.28 21.59
CA PRO A 9 5.02 -12.74 21.44
C PRO A 9 4.77 -13.53 22.73
N ALA A 10 4.51 -12.86 23.87
CA ALA A 10 4.37 -13.49 25.18
C ALA A 10 2.92 -13.58 25.71
N ALA A 11 1.91 -13.12 24.97
CA ALA A 11 0.54 -13.05 25.48
C ALA A 11 -0.36 -14.26 25.11
N ASP A 12 0.10 -15.20 24.29
CA ASP A 12 -0.69 -16.37 23.88
C ASP A 12 -0.66 -17.53 24.90
N SER A 13 -0.14 -17.31 26.10
CA SER A 13 -0.09 -18.32 27.17
C SER A 13 -0.53 -17.77 28.52
N GLU A 14 -1.81 -17.43 28.67
CA GLU A 14 -2.49 -17.53 29.97
C GLU A 14 -4.02 -17.41 29.79
N GLY A 15 -4.74 -18.39 30.32
CA GLY A 15 -6.15 -18.60 30.04
C GLY A 15 -7.10 -17.66 30.77
N SER A 16 -8.20 -17.31 30.12
CA SER A 16 -9.54 -17.33 30.72
C SER A 16 -10.62 -17.29 29.63
N HIS A 17 -11.63 -18.15 29.77
CA HIS A 17 -12.73 -18.31 28.84
C HIS A 17 -13.64 -17.08 28.81
N THR A 18 -13.57 -16.33 27.70
CA THR A 18 -14.77 -15.92 26.94
C THR A 18 -14.33 -15.82 25.47
N PRO A 19 -14.96 -16.53 24.52
CA PRO A 19 -14.67 -16.33 23.12
C PRO A 19 -15.33 -15.00 22.71
N LYS A 20 -14.64 -13.88 22.94
CA LYS A 20 -14.90 -12.69 22.11
C LYS A 20 -14.61 -13.15 20.70
N ASN A 21 -15.59 -13.04 19.80
CA ASN A 21 -15.47 -13.31 18.37
C ASN A 21 -14.35 -12.47 17.79
N HIS A 22 -13.12 -12.94 17.95
CA HIS A 22 -11.94 -12.38 17.33
C HIS A 22 -11.92 -12.97 15.93
N ILE A 23 -12.70 -12.34 15.04
CA ILE A 23 -12.50 -12.46 13.61
C ILE A 23 -11.20 -11.71 13.31
N ILE A 24 -10.07 -12.28 13.76
CA ILE A 24 -8.86 -12.21 12.97
C ILE A 24 -9.29 -12.94 11.71
N TYR A 25 -9.60 -12.21 10.65
CA TYR A 25 -9.69 -12.80 9.32
C TYR A 25 -8.34 -13.49 9.10
N ARG A 26 -8.27 -14.78 9.44
CA ARG A 26 -7.28 -15.68 8.88
C ARG A 26 -7.60 -15.57 7.40
N TYR A 27 -6.84 -14.74 6.69
CA TYR A 27 -6.82 -14.76 5.24
C TYR A 27 -6.52 -16.20 4.89
N GLU A 28 -7.56 -16.95 4.54
CA GLU A 28 -7.35 -18.23 3.89
C GLU A 28 -6.59 -17.90 2.60
N PRO A 29 -5.40 -18.50 2.37
CA PRO A 29 -4.58 -18.20 1.20
C PRO A 29 -5.28 -18.48 -0.14
N VAL A 30 -6.50 -19.04 -0.12
CA VAL A 30 -7.30 -19.45 -1.27
C VAL A 30 -7.43 -18.34 -2.32
N LEU A 31 -7.67 -17.09 -1.90
CA LEU A 31 -7.80 -15.97 -2.85
C LEU A 31 -6.52 -15.69 -3.64
N LEU A 32 -5.34 -15.99 -3.08
CA LEU A 32 -4.06 -15.69 -3.73
C LEU A 32 -3.75 -16.64 -4.90
N TYR A 33 -4.38 -17.81 -4.96
CA TYR A 33 -4.04 -18.88 -5.91
C TYR A 33 -5.09 -19.14 -7.00
N ILE A 34 -6.29 -18.54 -6.92
CA ILE A 34 -7.33 -18.73 -7.95
C ILE A 34 -6.93 -18.00 -9.24
N THR A 35 -6.54 -18.73 -10.29
CA THR A 35 -6.18 -18.14 -11.59
C THR A 35 -7.41 -17.79 -12.41
N LEU A 36 -7.44 -16.55 -12.90
CA LEU A 36 -8.45 -16.01 -13.80
C LEU A 36 -7.89 -15.92 -15.22
N LYS A 37 -8.56 -16.59 -16.17
CA LYS A 37 -8.10 -16.64 -17.57
C LYS A 37 -8.31 -15.35 -18.34
N ASN A 38 -9.39 -14.62 -18.04
CA ASN A 38 -9.74 -13.37 -18.73
C ASN A 38 -10.50 -12.43 -17.79
N ILE A 39 -10.24 -11.13 -17.92
CA ILE A 39 -10.89 -10.07 -17.14
C ILE A 39 -11.42 -8.99 -18.09
N PRO A 40 -12.61 -9.19 -18.68
CA PRO A 40 -13.10 -8.33 -19.76
C PRO A 40 -13.41 -6.89 -19.34
N TRP A 41 -13.66 -6.66 -18.04
CA TRP A 41 -13.94 -5.33 -17.50
C TRP A 41 -12.67 -4.51 -17.19
N PHE A 42 -11.49 -5.14 -17.12
CA PHE A 42 -10.24 -4.44 -16.84
C PHE A 42 -9.68 -3.82 -18.14
N LYS A 43 -9.96 -2.53 -18.37
CA LYS A 43 -9.72 -1.87 -19.66
C LYS A 43 -8.34 -1.22 -19.83
N GLU A 44 -7.53 -1.09 -18.77
CA GLU A 44 -6.20 -0.45 -18.89
C GLU A 44 -5.24 -1.27 -19.75
N ARG A 45 -5.33 -2.60 -19.65
CA ARG A 45 -4.53 -3.53 -20.41
C ARG A 45 -5.24 -4.88 -20.46
N PRO A 46 -5.24 -5.61 -21.58
CA PRO A 46 -5.64 -7.00 -21.58
C PRO A 46 -4.77 -7.81 -20.59
N ILE A 47 -5.41 -8.45 -19.63
CA ILE A 47 -4.75 -9.31 -18.64
C ILE A 47 -5.40 -10.68 -18.69
N SER A 48 -4.56 -11.70 -18.80
CA SER A 48 -4.93 -13.11 -18.72
C SER A 48 -4.01 -13.81 -17.73
N GLU A 49 -4.42 -14.98 -17.23
CA GLU A 49 -3.62 -15.81 -16.33
C GLU A 49 -3.12 -15.05 -15.07
N ILE A 50 -4.00 -14.25 -14.48
CA ILE A 50 -3.73 -13.50 -13.24
C ILE A 50 -4.44 -14.18 -12.08
N SER A 51 -3.81 -14.25 -10.92
CA SER A 51 -4.51 -14.72 -9.72
C SER A 51 -5.53 -13.70 -9.22
N LEU A 52 -6.57 -14.16 -8.54
CA LEU A 52 -7.57 -13.31 -7.91
C LEU A 52 -6.92 -12.35 -6.89
N GLY A 53 -5.90 -12.82 -6.16
CA GLY A 53 -5.05 -11.96 -5.32
C GLY A 53 -4.31 -10.89 -6.12
N GLY A 54 -3.72 -11.24 -7.27
CA GLY A 54 -3.09 -10.27 -8.16
C GLY A 54 -4.08 -9.21 -8.67
N LEU A 55 -5.30 -9.62 -9.01
CA LEU A 55 -6.37 -8.71 -9.41
C LEU A 55 -6.80 -7.79 -8.27
N LEU A 56 -6.95 -8.33 -7.05
CA LEU A 56 -7.26 -7.56 -5.85
C LEU A 56 -6.20 -6.48 -5.62
N ILE A 57 -4.92 -6.82 -5.74
CA ILE A 57 -3.82 -5.84 -5.65
C ILE A 57 -4.00 -4.72 -6.69
N LEU A 58 -4.31 -5.04 -7.94
CA LEU A 58 -4.54 -4.02 -8.98
C LEU A 58 -5.70 -3.09 -8.66
N VAL A 59 -6.83 -3.66 -8.20
CA VAL A 59 -8.00 -2.86 -7.80
C VAL A 59 -7.64 -1.93 -6.65
N VAL A 60 -6.99 -2.45 -5.61
CA VAL A 60 -6.60 -1.65 -4.44
C VAL A 60 -5.59 -0.56 -4.81
N ILE A 61 -4.58 -0.84 -5.63
CA ILE A 61 -3.64 0.17 -6.14
C ILE A 61 -4.39 1.28 -6.88
N ARG A 62 -5.35 0.93 -7.75
CA ARG A 62 -6.17 1.91 -8.46
C ARG A 62 -7.02 2.75 -7.52
N THR A 63 -7.59 2.14 -6.48
CA THR A 63 -8.36 2.86 -5.45
C THR A 63 -7.46 3.86 -4.71
N ILE A 64 -6.25 3.45 -4.32
CA ILE A 64 -5.27 4.35 -3.69
C ILE A 64 -4.92 5.51 -4.63
N GLN A 65 -4.62 5.23 -5.91
CA GLN A 65 -4.30 6.26 -6.90
C GLN A 65 -5.45 7.25 -7.12
N TYR A 66 -6.68 6.74 -7.24
CA TYR A 66 -7.87 7.57 -7.40
C TYR A 66 -8.10 8.43 -6.15
N ASN A 67 -7.97 7.86 -4.97
CA ASN A 67 -8.14 8.57 -3.72
C ASN A 67 -7.14 9.74 -3.59
N ILE A 68 -5.86 9.48 -3.85
CA ILE A 68 -4.78 10.47 -3.71
C ILE A 68 -4.89 11.62 -4.72
N THR A 69 -5.49 11.36 -5.89
CA THR A 69 -5.62 12.35 -6.96
C THR A 69 -6.95 13.09 -6.97
N ARG A 70 -8.03 12.50 -6.44
CA ARG A 70 -9.39 13.05 -6.56
C ARG A 70 -10.08 13.25 -5.22
N MET A 71 -10.18 12.22 -4.39
CA MET A 71 -11.06 12.23 -3.21
C MET A 71 -10.41 12.85 -1.97
N ARG A 72 -9.09 12.65 -1.79
CA ARG A 72 -8.34 13.05 -0.58
C ARG A 72 -8.96 12.51 0.72
N ASP A 73 -9.58 11.33 0.67
CA ASP A 73 -10.15 10.66 1.83
C ASP A 73 -9.02 10.03 2.67
N LYS A 74 -8.92 10.43 3.93
CA LYS A 74 -7.87 9.93 4.83
C LYS A 74 -8.02 8.44 5.15
N TYR A 75 -9.25 7.97 5.34
CA TYR A 75 -9.52 6.60 5.78
C TYR A 75 -9.38 5.60 4.64
N LEU A 76 -9.74 6.00 3.42
CA LEU A 76 -9.72 5.11 2.27
C LEU A 76 -8.31 4.60 1.95
N HIS A 77 -7.29 5.46 1.97
CA HIS A 77 -5.92 5.00 1.68
C HIS A 77 -5.35 4.14 2.82
N THR A 78 -5.61 4.49 4.09
CA THR A 78 -5.18 3.68 5.24
C THR A 78 -5.78 2.27 5.18
N ASN A 79 -7.07 2.14 4.92
CA ASN A 79 -7.74 0.84 4.81
C ASN A 79 -7.21 0.01 3.63
N CYS A 80 -7.00 0.66 2.48
CA CYS A 80 -6.44 0.00 1.29
C CYS A 80 -5.02 -0.52 1.56
N LEU A 81 -4.16 0.30 2.17
CA LEU A 81 -2.79 -0.08 2.48
C LEU A 81 -2.73 -1.14 3.58
N ALA A 82 -3.57 -1.05 4.62
CA ALA A 82 -3.70 -2.07 5.65
C ALA A 82 -4.09 -3.44 5.06
N ALA A 83 -5.04 -3.46 4.11
CA ALA A 83 -5.42 -4.67 3.40
C ALA A 83 -4.25 -5.26 2.61
N LEU A 84 -3.51 -4.44 1.84
CA LEU A 84 -2.33 -4.91 1.11
C LEU A 84 -1.23 -5.41 2.05
N ALA A 85 -1.00 -4.68 3.15
CA ALA A 85 0.02 -4.99 4.14
C ALA A 85 -0.25 -6.35 4.80
N ASN A 86 -1.50 -6.65 5.15
CA ASN A 86 -1.92 -7.93 5.71
C ASN A 86 -1.66 -9.13 4.79
N MET A 87 -1.71 -8.94 3.47
CA MET A 87 -1.52 -10.00 2.47
C MET A 87 -0.08 -10.08 1.93
N SER A 88 0.73 -9.06 2.22
CA SER A 88 2.02 -8.84 1.55
C SER A 88 3.02 -9.98 1.75
N ALA A 89 3.04 -10.61 2.92
CA ALA A 89 3.95 -11.71 3.23
C ALA A 89 3.59 -12.99 2.45
N GLN A 90 2.34 -13.12 2.00
CA GLN A 90 1.84 -14.29 1.28
C GLN A 90 1.80 -14.08 -0.24
N PHE A 91 2.17 -12.91 -0.75
CA PHE A 91 2.24 -12.69 -2.19
C PHE A 91 3.25 -13.67 -2.80
N THR A 92 2.81 -14.52 -3.71
CA THR A 92 3.63 -15.49 -4.44
C THR A 92 3.18 -15.53 -5.88
N GLY A 93 4.12 -15.64 -6.83
CA GLY A 93 3.79 -15.72 -8.25
C GLY A 93 3.12 -14.45 -8.78
N LEU A 94 3.53 -13.27 -8.31
CA LEU A 94 2.98 -12.01 -8.77
C LEU A 94 3.09 -11.89 -10.30
N HIS A 95 1.95 -11.68 -10.95
CA HIS A 95 1.89 -11.43 -12.39
C HIS A 95 2.75 -10.20 -12.75
N PRO A 96 3.47 -10.20 -13.90
CA PRO A 96 4.41 -9.13 -14.26
C PRO A 96 3.83 -7.73 -14.15
N TYR A 97 2.58 -7.57 -14.60
CA TYR A 97 1.87 -6.30 -14.52
C TYR A 97 1.55 -5.88 -13.08
N VAL A 98 1.23 -6.81 -12.18
CA VAL A 98 0.96 -6.51 -10.77
C VAL A 98 2.23 -6.00 -10.09
N ALA A 99 3.34 -6.73 -10.27
CA ALA A 99 4.65 -6.33 -9.77
C ALA A 99 5.06 -4.93 -10.27
N GLN A 100 4.88 -4.67 -11.57
CA GLN A 100 5.13 -3.35 -12.15
C GLN A 100 4.25 -2.27 -11.52
N ARG A 101 2.96 -2.53 -11.32
CA ARG A 101 2.02 -1.55 -10.74
C ARG A 101 2.31 -1.26 -9.27
N MET A 102 2.78 -2.24 -8.50
CA MET A 102 3.23 -2.02 -7.11
C MET A 102 4.39 -1.03 -7.05
N VAL A 103 5.43 -1.23 -7.87
CA VAL A 103 6.58 -0.29 -7.92
C VAL A 103 6.16 1.07 -8.50
N SER A 104 5.28 1.06 -9.50
CA SER A 104 4.77 2.30 -10.11
C SER A 104 3.90 3.13 -9.17
N LEU A 105 3.22 2.50 -8.20
CA LEU A 105 2.52 3.23 -7.14
C LEU A 105 3.52 4.07 -6.33
N PHE A 106 4.63 3.47 -5.86
CA PHE A 106 5.70 4.21 -5.19
C PHE A 106 6.21 5.36 -6.08
N SER A 107 6.49 5.10 -7.36
CA SER A 107 6.95 6.13 -8.30
C SER A 107 6.03 7.34 -8.40
N GLN A 108 4.71 7.12 -8.46
CA GLN A 108 3.73 8.20 -8.55
C GLN A 108 3.64 8.99 -7.25
N LEU A 109 3.68 8.30 -6.11
CA LEU A 109 3.69 8.93 -4.79
C LEU A 109 4.96 9.77 -4.58
N SER A 110 6.13 9.27 -4.98
CA SER A 110 7.40 9.98 -4.91
C SER A 110 7.39 11.26 -5.75
N LYS A 111 6.81 11.21 -6.96
CA LYS A 111 6.64 12.41 -7.80
C LYS A 111 5.70 13.43 -7.16
N LYS A 112 4.64 12.98 -6.49
CA LYS A 112 3.75 13.87 -5.75
C LYS A 112 4.48 14.49 -4.55
N HIS A 113 5.26 13.70 -3.82
CA HIS A 113 6.06 14.14 -2.68
C HIS A 113 7.04 15.23 -3.08
N ALA A 114 7.84 15.01 -4.13
CA ALA A 114 8.76 16.02 -4.65
C ALA A 114 8.05 17.34 -4.99
N ARG A 115 6.88 17.28 -5.64
CA ARG A 115 6.09 18.49 -5.95
C ARG A 115 5.59 19.24 -4.72
N VAL A 116 5.13 18.52 -3.69
CA VAL A 116 4.66 19.15 -2.45
C VAL A 116 5.83 19.76 -1.69
N VAL A 117 7.00 19.10 -1.66
CA VAL A 117 8.22 19.65 -1.07
C VAL A 117 8.68 20.92 -1.80
N ASP A 118 8.65 20.91 -3.14
CA ASP A 118 8.99 22.10 -3.93
C ASP A 118 8.03 23.27 -3.64
N GLN A 119 6.72 23.00 -3.53
CA GLN A 119 5.71 24.01 -3.17
C GLN A 119 5.96 24.62 -1.79
N ILE A 120 6.23 23.78 -0.78
CA ILE A 120 6.54 24.26 0.58
C ILE A 120 7.82 25.12 0.55
N ARG A 121 8.85 24.70 -0.19
CA ARG A 121 10.09 25.46 -0.32
C ARG A 121 9.88 26.81 -1.02
N GLU A 122 9.05 26.85 -2.05
CA GLU A 122 8.71 28.09 -2.75
C GLU A 122 7.94 29.06 -1.84
N SER A 123 6.94 28.56 -1.11
CA SER A 123 6.17 29.34 -0.13
C SER A 123 7.05 29.96 0.96
N ALA A 124 8.05 29.21 1.45
CA ALA A 124 8.99 29.67 2.48
C ALA A 124 9.95 30.78 2.01
N VAL A 125 10.19 30.92 0.70
CA VAL A 125 11.07 31.97 0.14
C VAL A 125 10.30 33.28 -0.09
N THR A 126 8.99 33.19 -0.34
CA THR A 126 8.09 34.35 -0.41
C THR A 126 7.67 34.78 0.99
N GLU A 127 8.54 35.51 1.70
CA GLU A 127 8.30 36.07 3.05
C GLU A 127 6.91 36.73 3.16
N THR A 128 5.95 36.02 3.76
CA THR A 128 4.73 36.61 4.29
C THR A 128 4.66 36.20 5.76
N ASP A 129 4.78 37.19 6.65
CA ASP A 129 4.96 37.09 8.11
C ASP A 129 3.76 36.50 8.89
N ASN A 130 2.90 35.72 8.23
CA ASN A 130 1.78 35.04 8.86
C ASN A 130 1.86 33.56 8.52
N GLU A 131 1.79 32.69 9.53
CA GLU A 131 1.50 31.27 9.34
C GLU A 131 0.19 31.14 8.55
N ASP A 132 0.30 31.05 7.23
CA ASP A 132 -0.86 30.91 6.34
C ASP A 132 -1.46 29.53 6.62
N PRO A 133 -2.76 29.43 6.94
CA PRO A 133 -3.46 28.14 7.01
C PRO A 133 -3.18 27.24 5.79
N SER A 134 -2.82 27.80 4.63
CA SER A 134 -2.41 27.03 3.44
C SER A 134 -1.10 26.23 3.63
N GLU A 135 -0.10 26.76 4.34
CA GLU A 135 1.19 26.10 4.56
C GLU A 135 1.06 24.95 5.55
N GLN A 136 0.32 25.15 6.64
CA GLN A 136 0.03 24.09 7.62
C GLN A 136 -0.71 22.92 6.98
N ASN A 137 -1.64 23.19 6.05
CA ASN A 137 -2.34 22.16 5.28
C ASN A 137 -1.37 21.39 4.35
N LEU A 138 -0.42 22.08 3.70
CA LEU A 138 0.60 21.43 2.86
C LEU A 138 1.52 20.52 3.67
N MET A 139 1.93 20.95 4.88
CA MET A 139 2.75 20.13 5.77
C MET A 139 1.99 18.87 6.26
N ALA A 140 0.71 19.00 6.58
CA ALA A 140 -0.14 17.86 6.93
C ALA A 140 -0.32 16.89 5.75
N ASP A 141 -0.55 17.42 4.54
CA ASP A 141 -0.64 16.63 3.30
C ASP A 141 0.69 15.89 3.02
N LEU A 142 1.83 16.55 3.27
CA LEU A 142 3.16 15.95 3.13
C LEU A 142 3.34 14.79 4.12
N ALA A 143 3.02 14.99 5.40
CA ALA A 143 3.14 13.96 6.43
C ALA A 143 2.31 12.71 6.09
N VAL A 144 1.05 12.89 5.67
CA VAL A 144 0.18 11.78 5.22
C VAL A 144 0.79 11.07 4.01
N LEU A 145 1.34 11.82 3.06
CA LEU A 145 1.98 11.25 1.87
C LEU A 145 3.23 10.44 2.23
N GLU A 146 4.03 10.90 3.20
CA GLU A 146 5.20 10.16 3.70
C GLU A 146 4.81 8.88 4.43
N GLU A 147 3.74 8.89 5.24
CA GLU A 147 3.20 7.69 5.87
C GLU A 147 2.78 6.65 4.81
N VAL A 148 2.08 7.10 3.77
CA VAL A 148 1.67 6.25 2.65
C VAL A 148 2.88 5.69 1.89
N LEU A 149 3.89 6.52 1.59
CA LEU A 149 5.14 6.09 0.97
C LEU A 149 5.87 5.04 1.81
N ARG A 150 5.98 5.29 3.12
CA ARG A 150 6.63 4.36 4.06
C ARG A 150 5.88 3.03 4.09
N MET A 151 4.55 3.03 4.14
CA MET A 151 3.76 1.80 4.14
C MET A 151 3.89 1.01 2.84
N VAL A 152 3.99 1.67 1.68
CA VAL A 152 4.29 0.98 0.40
C VAL A 152 5.68 0.33 0.46
N LEU A 153 6.69 0.98 1.02
CA LEU A 153 8.02 0.39 1.22
C LEU A 153 8.00 -0.77 2.23
N GLU A 154 7.18 -0.71 3.27
CA GLU A 154 6.94 -1.82 4.21
C GLU A 154 6.32 -3.02 3.49
N ILE A 155 5.31 -2.81 2.64
CA ILE A 155 4.68 -3.86 1.84
C ILE A 155 5.70 -4.52 0.90
N LEU A 156 6.52 -3.73 0.20
CA LEU A 156 7.58 -4.26 -0.66
C LEU A 156 8.60 -5.07 0.13
N ASN A 157 9.03 -4.56 1.29
CA ASN A 157 9.94 -5.27 2.19
C ASN A 157 9.36 -6.60 2.68
N SER A 158 8.08 -6.62 3.07
CA SER A 158 7.39 -7.82 3.49
C SER A 158 7.41 -8.90 2.40
N CYS A 159 7.16 -8.52 1.15
CA CYS A 159 7.26 -9.43 0.00
C CYS A 159 8.70 -9.96 -0.18
N LEU A 160 9.70 -9.09 -0.09
CA LEU A 160 11.12 -9.46 -0.25
C LEU A 160 11.62 -10.37 0.90
N ALA A 161 11.18 -10.12 2.12
CA ALA A 161 11.56 -10.93 3.28
C ALA A 161 10.90 -12.31 3.26
N ALA A 162 9.59 -12.37 2.97
CA ALA A 162 8.82 -13.60 3.05
C ALA A 162 8.97 -14.49 1.81
N SER A 163 8.87 -13.92 0.61
CA SER A 163 8.56 -14.67 -0.61
C SER A 163 9.33 -14.23 -1.86
N LEU A 164 10.49 -13.59 -1.71
CA LEU A 164 11.33 -13.10 -2.82
C LEU A 164 11.53 -14.13 -3.95
N HIS A 165 11.84 -15.38 -3.59
CA HIS A 165 12.09 -16.46 -4.54
C HIS A 165 10.86 -16.87 -5.36
N HIS A 166 9.66 -16.56 -4.88
CA HIS A 166 8.42 -16.79 -5.59
C HIS A 166 7.99 -15.59 -6.44
N ASN A 167 8.71 -14.46 -6.40
CA ASN A 167 8.29 -13.21 -7.05
C ASN A 167 9.40 -12.60 -7.93
N PRO A 168 9.90 -13.32 -8.97
CA PRO A 168 10.95 -12.82 -9.85
C PRO A 168 10.56 -11.53 -10.57
N HIS A 169 9.28 -11.36 -10.93
CA HIS A 169 8.79 -10.15 -11.57
C HIS A 169 8.82 -8.90 -10.68
N LEU A 170 8.71 -9.07 -9.35
CA LEU A 170 8.86 -7.97 -8.41
C LEU A 170 10.31 -7.48 -8.40
N ILE A 171 11.26 -8.40 -8.31
CA ILE A 171 12.70 -8.09 -8.37
C ILE A 171 13.04 -7.41 -9.69
N TYR A 172 12.54 -7.96 -10.81
CA TYR A 172 12.71 -7.36 -12.14
C TYR A 172 12.19 -5.91 -12.17
N SER A 173 11.00 -5.67 -11.64
CA SER A 173 10.37 -4.34 -11.61
C SER A 173 11.15 -3.35 -10.74
N LEU A 174 11.70 -3.82 -9.61
CA LEU A 174 12.56 -3.04 -8.73
C LEU A 174 13.88 -2.66 -9.41
N LEU A 175 14.54 -3.62 -10.08
CA LEU A 175 15.77 -3.37 -10.85
C LEU A 175 15.54 -2.34 -11.95
N TYR A 176 14.45 -2.49 -12.70
CA TYR A 176 14.09 -1.59 -13.79
C TYR A 176 13.88 -0.14 -13.33
N GLN A 177 13.39 0.07 -12.10
CA GLN A 177 13.18 1.40 -11.51
C GLN A 177 14.12 1.70 -10.34
N ARG A 178 15.32 1.11 -10.30
CA ARG A 178 16.22 1.22 -9.13
C ARG A 178 16.57 2.67 -8.73
N GLU A 179 16.69 3.55 -9.72
CA GLU A 179 17.05 4.97 -9.49
C GLU A 179 15.99 5.73 -8.71
N LEU A 180 14.75 5.23 -8.69
CA LEU A 180 13.62 5.81 -7.97
C LEU A 180 13.89 5.94 -6.46
N PHE A 181 14.69 5.04 -5.90
CA PHE A 181 14.95 4.98 -4.46
C PHE A 181 16.04 5.94 -4.00
N ASN A 182 16.87 6.45 -4.91
CA ASN A 182 18.06 7.25 -4.55
C ASN A 182 17.70 8.53 -3.80
N SER A 183 16.63 9.22 -4.22
CA SER A 183 16.17 10.47 -3.59
C SER A 183 15.74 10.31 -2.13
N PHE A 184 15.49 9.08 -1.68
CA PHE A 184 15.00 8.79 -0.33
C PHE A 184 16.06 8.14 0.57
N LYS A 185 17.26 7.83 0.07
CA LYS A 185 18.31 7.13 0.83
C LYS A 185 18.80 7.88 2.06
N THR A 186 18.81 9.21 2.00
CA THR A 186 19.22 10.10 3.10
C THR A 186 18.04 10.62 3.90
N HIS A 187 16.81 10.26 3.53
CA HIS A 187 15.61 10.76 4.18
C HIS A 187 15.35 9.99 5.48
N PRO A 188 15.23 10.65 6.65
CA PRO A 188 15.09 9.97 7.95
C PRO A 188 13.89 9.01 8.00
N THR A 189 12.78 9.38 7.36
CA THR A 189 11.56 8.55 7.26
C THR A 189 11.71 7.30 6.39
N PHE A 190 12.76 7.15 5.57
CA PHE A 190 12.84 6.04 4.61
C PHE A 190 14.18 5.30 4.60
N GLN A 191 15.26 5.90 5.09
CA GLN A 191 16.61 5.34 5.06
C GLN A 191 16.65 3.90 5.63
N ASP A 192 16.00 3.66 6.76
CA ASP A 192 16.04 2.37 7.45
C ASP A 192 15.38 1.25 6.65
N ILE A 193 14.29 1.56 5.94
CA ILE A 193 13.50 0.60 5.17
C ILE A 193 14.07 0.33 3.77
N LEU A 194 14.77 1.32 3.22
CA LEU A 194 15.45 1.20 1.92
C LEU A 194 16.68 0.29 1.97
N GLN A 195 17.30 0.12 3.15
CA GLN A 195 18.48 -0.73 3.32
C GLN A 195 18.29 -2.15 2.74
N ASN A 196 17.13 -2.77 3.01
CA ASN A 196 16.81 -4.11 2.48
C ASN A 196 16.63 -4.11 0.97
N ILE A 197 15.97 -3.08 0.43
CA ILE A 197 15.77 -2.92 -1.02
C ILE A 197 17.13 -2.75 -1.71
N ASP A 198 18.03 -1.94 -1.15
CA ASP A 198 19.39 -1.76 -1.65
C ASP A 198 20.17 -3.08 -1.61
N ILE A 199 20.10 -3.87 -0.54
CA ILE A 199 20.77 -5.19 -0.45
C ILE A 199 20.30 -6.11 -1.59
N VAL A 200 18.99 -6.16 -1.85
CA VAL A 200 18.40 -6.96 -2.93
C VAL A 200 18.87 -6.43 -4.28
N LEU A 201 18.72 -5.12 -4.53
CA LEU A 201 19.10 -4.48 -5.79
C LEU A 201 20.59 -4.65 -6.10
N SER A 202 21.47 -4.46 -5.13
CA SER A 202 22.92 -4.66 -5.29
C SER A 202 23.26 -6.10 -5.64
N PHE A 203 22.66 -7.07 -4.95
CA PHE A 203 22.90 -8.49 -5.24
C PHE A 203 22.48 -8.85 -6.67
N PHE A 204 21.26 -8.50 -7.09
CA PHE A 204 20.76 -8.86 -8.40
C PHE A 204 21.38 -8.03 -9.52
N SER A 205 21.73 -6.75 -9.29
CA SER A 205 22.47 -5.94 -10.27
C SER A 205 23.82 -6.58 -10.59
N ALA A 206 24.57 -6.98 -9.57
CA ALA A 206 25.86 -7.64 -9.76
C ALA A 206 25.74 -8.95 -10.56
N ARG A 207 24.69 -9.75 -10.31
CA ARG A 207 24.44 -10.99 -11.09
C ARG A 207 24.11 -10.72 -12.54
N VAL A 208 23.27 -9.70 -12.80
CA VAL A 208 22.87 -9.31 -14.16
C VAL A 208 24.09 -8.80 -14.94
N GLU A 209 24.94 -8.01 -14.29
CA GLU A 209 26.19 -7.51 -14.89
C GLU A 209 27.19 -8.65 -15.17
N GLU A 210 27.37 -9.59 -14.25
CA GLU A 210 28.22 -10.78 -14.41
C GLU A 210 27.76 -11.66 -15.58
N HIS A 211 26.45 -11.90 -15.68
CA HIS A 211 25.87 -12.72 -16.76
C HIS A 211 25.90 -12.01 -18.12
N GLY A 212 25.67 -10.69 -18.13
CA GLY A 212 25.65 -9.88 -19.35
C GLY A 212 27.00 -9.72 -20.03
N LYS A 213 28.12 -9.89 -19.30
CA LYS A 213 29.51 -9.76 -19.81
C LYS A 213 29.74 -8.50 -20.68
N GLY A 214 29.09 -7.39 -20.34
CA GLY A 214 29.17 -6.13 -21.10
C GLY A 214 28.22 -6.00 -22.29
N SER A 215 27.30 -6.95 -22.49
CA SER A 215 26.19 -6.89 -23.45
C SER A 215 24.85 -6.66 -22.74
N ASN A 216 23.87 -6.10 -23.48
CA ASN A 216 22.53 -5.91 -22.96
C ASN A 216 21.76 -7.24 -22.99
N LEU A 217 21.29 -7.69 -21.83
CA LEU A 217 20.44 -8.87 -21.71
C LEU A 217 18.99 -8.56 -22.11
N SER A 218 18.33 -9.53 -22.73
CA SER A 218 16.90 -9.48 -22.99
C SER A 218 16.08 -9.61 -21.70
N PRO A 219 14.81 -9.16 -21.67
CA PRO A 219 13.95 -9.30 -20.49
C PRO A 219 13.81 -10.74 -19.97
N SER A 220 13.81 -11.73 -20.88
CA SER A 220 13.72 -13.15 -20.52
C SER A 220 15.00 -13.64 -19.84
N GLU A 221 16.17 -13.28 -20.37
CA GLU A 221 17.47 -13.63 -19.77
C GLU A 221 17.63 -13.00 -18.39
N VAL A 222 17.25 -11.72 -18.23
CA VAL A 222 17.26 -11.06 -16.91
C VAL A 222 16.36 -11.80 -15.92
N LEU A 223 15.18 -12.25 -16.34
CA LEU A 223 14.29 -13.02 -15.48
C LEU A 223 14.85 -14.39 -15.10
N GLU A 224 15.59 -15.05 -16.00
CA GLU A 224 16.29 -16.30 -15.70
C GLU A 224 17.39 -16.08 -14.66
N VAL A 225 18.24 -15.06 -14.85
CA VAL A 225 19.27 -14.67 -13.88
C VAL A 225 18.65 -14.36 -12.51
N ILE A 226 17.50 -13.67 -12.48
CA ILE A 226 16.78 -13.39 -11.23
C ILE A 226 16.27 -14.68 -10.58
N LYS A 227 15.69 -15.60 -11.34
CA LYS A 227 15.19 -16.88 -10.80
C LYS A 227 16.33 -17.71 -10.19
N GLU A 228 17.44 -17.82 -10.89
CA GLU A 228 18.64 -18.52 -10.40
C GLU A 228 19.23 -17.84 -9.17
N GLY A 229 19.40 -16.51 -9.23
CA GLY A 229 19.93 -15.72 -8.12
C GLY A 229 19.04 -15.77 -6.88
N SER A 230 17.73 -15.91 -7.04
CA SER A 230 16.77 -15.99 -5.93
C SER A 230 16.96 -17.21 -5.05
N VAL A 231 17.39 -18.34 -5.62
CA VAL A 231 17.71 -19.56 -4.87
C VAL A 231 18.96 -19.36 -4.00
N GLN A 232 19.92 -18.57 -4.50
CA GLN A 232 21.18 -18.30 -3.83
C GLN A 232 21.11 -17.11 -2.86
N PHE A 233 20.04 -16.32 -2.92
CA PHE A 233 19.89 -15.12 -2.11
C PHE A 233 19.70 -15.47 -0.63
N ARG A 234 20.60 -14.94 0.21
CA ARG A 234 20.57 -15.10 1.66
C ARG A 234 19.63 -14.10 2.32
N ARG A 235 18.38 -14.51 2.54
CA ARG A 235 17.33 -13.69 3.19
C ARG A 235 17.68 -13.26 4.62
N ASP A 236 18.54 -14.00 5.31
CA ASP A 236 19.02 -13.66 6.65
C ASP A 236 19.84 -12.35 6.70
N LYS A 237 20.31 -11.87 5.53
CA LYS A 237 20.93 -10.54 5.41
C LYS A 237 19.95 -9.38 5.49
N LEU A 238 18.65 -9.66 5.32
CA LEU A 238 17.62 -8.63 5.39
C LEU A 238 17.33 -8.29 6.85
N LYS A 239 17.29 -6.99 7.16
CA LYS A 239 16.80 -6.47 8.43
C LYS A 239 15.36 -6.94 8.63
N LYS A 240 15.07 -7.48 9.82
CA LYS A 240 13.71 -7.87 10.20
C LYS A 240 12.92 -6.62 10.60
N PHE A 241 11.76 -6.47 9.99
CA PHE A 241 10.76 -5.47 10.39
C PHE A 241 9.61 -6.17 11.14
N PRO A 242 8.85 -5.43 11.96
CA PRO A 242 7.64 -5.96 12.56
C PRO A 242 6.66 -6.48 11.51
N ASP A 243 5.93 -7.55 11.84
CA ASP A 243 4.89 -8.07 10.98
C ASP A 243 3.83 -6.99 10.70
N LEU A 244 3.46 -6.86 9.43
CA LEU A 244 2.36 -6.00 9.03
C LEU A 244 1.03 -6.70 9.28
N LYS A 245 0.48 -6.48 10.48
CA LYS A 245 -0.84 -6.98 10.89
C LYS A 245 -1.71 -5.82 11.34
N PHE A 246 -2.77 -5.60 10.58
CA PHE A 246 -3.80 -4.62 10.82
C PHE A 246 -5.11 -5.35 11.06
N LYS A 247 -5.80 -4.99 12.13
CA LYS A 247 -7.16 -5.47 12.39
C LYS A 247 -8.16 -4.39 12.04
N TYR A 248 -9.33 -4.82 11.59
CA TYR A 248 -10.49 -3.94 11.61
C TYR A 248 -10.85 -3.69 13.06
N VAL A 249 -10.92 -2.42 13.44
CA VAL A 249 -11.46 -1.97 14.72
C VAL A 249 -12.84 -1.42 14.42
N GLU A 250 -13.86 -2.14 14.90
CA GLU A 250 -15.22 -1.64 14.99
C GLU A 250 -15.23 -0.45 15.94
N GLU A 251 -15.89 0.63 15.54
CA GLU A 251 -16.22 1.71 16.46
C GLU A 251 -17.09 1.16 17.59
N GLU A 252 -16.99 1.70 18.80
CA GLU A 252 -17.78 1.21 19.95
C GLU A 252 -19.27 1.50 19.78
N SER A 253 -19.61 2.62 19.15
CA SER A 253 -20.98 3.07 18.90
C SER A 253 -21.20 3.43 17.43
N PRO A 254 -21.11 2.48 16.48
CA PRO A 254 -21.21 2.76 15.05
C PRO A 254 -22.58 3.36 14.69
N GLU A 255 -23.62 3.04 15.46
CA GLU A 255 -24.97 3.58 15.32
C GLU A 255 -25.03 5.10 15.43
N GLU A 256 -24.16 5.74 16.21
CA GLU A 256 -24.15 7.20 16.36
C GLU A 256 -23.82 7.92 15.05
N PHE A 257 -23.12 7.24 14.14
CA PHE A 257 -22.86 7.73 12.79
C PHE A 257 -23.83 7.15 11.76
N PHE A 258 -23.96 5.82 11.71
CA PHE A 258 -24.71 5.15 10.63
C PHE A 258 -26.21 5.42 10.71
N ILE A 259 -26.81 5.50 11.91
CA ILE A 259 -28.24 5.77 12.03
C ILE A 259 -28.55 7.17 11.49
N PRO A 260 -27.90 8.26 11.94
CA PRO A 260 -28.12 9.58 11.37
C PRO A 260 -27.88 9.65 9.86
N TYR A 261 -26.80 9.02 9.37
CA TYR A 261 -26.44 9.04 7.95
C TYR A 261 -27.43 8.30 7.06
N VAL A 262 -27.85 7.08 7.42
CA VAL A 262 -28.83 6.32 6.64
C VAL A 262 -30.16 7.05 6.60
N TRP A 263 -30.60 7.62 7.73
CA TRP A 263 -31.84 8.39 7.77
C TRP A 263 -31.75 9.70 6.99
N SER A 264 -30.57 10.33 6.91
CA SER A 264 -30.38 11.48 6.02
C SER A 264 -30.50 11.06 4.56
N LEU A 265 -29.92 9.93 4.15
CA LEU A 265 -30.11 9.40 2.80
C LEU A 265 -31.58 9.09 2.49
N VAL A 266 -32.29 8.43 3.41
CA VAL A 266 -33.72 8.14 3.25
C VAL A 266 -34.52 9.43 3.09
N TYR A 267 -34.27 10.44 3.91
CA TYR A 267 -34.94 11.74 3.81
C TYR A 267 -34.73 12.39 2.43
N HIS A 268 -33.50 12.38 1.93
CA HIS A 268 -33.17 13.01 0.65
C HIS A 268 -33.59 12.19 -0.59
N ALA A 269 -33.62 10.86 -0.50
CA ALA A 269 -33.76 9.98 -1.67
C ALA A 269 -35.10 9.21 -1.78
N SER A 270 -35.89 9.11 -0.70
CA SER A 270 -37.09 8.25 -0.70
C SER A 270 -38.33 8.86 -1.34
N ASN A 271 -38.30 10.15 -1.71
CA ASN A 271 -39.47 10.93 -2.16
C ASN A 271 -40.67 10.91 -1.19
N MET A 272 -40.46 10.49 0.06
CA MET A 272 -41.47 10.51 1.11
C MET A 272 -41.52 11.90 1.75
N TYR A 273 -42.71 12.36 2.12
CA TYR A 273 -42.84 13.62 2.86
C TYR A 273 -42.41 13.43 4.31
N PHE A 274 -41.33 14.11 4.70
CA PHE A 274 -40.88 14.23 6.08
C PHE A 274 -40.94 15.69 6.52
N ASN A 275 -41.43 15.94 7.74
CA ASN A 275 -41.41 17.29 8.30
C ASN A 275 -40.01 17.60 8.87
N ALA A 276 -39.23 18.40 8.13
CA ALA A 276 -37.88 18.84 8.48
C ALA A 276 -37.77 19.39 9.92
N SER A 277 -38.76 20.15 10.39
CA SER A 277 -38.75 20.79 11.72
C SER A 277 -38.86 19.81 12.90
N ARG A 278 -39.18 18.53 12.63
CA ARG A 278 -39.34 17.48 13.64
C ARG A 278 -38.24 16.42 13.60
N ILE A 279 -37.24 16.60 12.73
CA ILE A 279 -36.11 15.69 12.62
C ILE A 279 -35.11 16.02 13.73
N LEU A 280 -34.87 15.07 14.62
CA LEU A 280 -33.93 15.19 15.75
C LEU A 280 -32.71 14.29 15.59
N LEU A 281 -32.77 13.34 14.66
CA LEU A 281 -31.81 12.25 14.55
C LEU A 281 -30.57 12.60 13.71
N PHE A 282 -30.68 13.57 12.79
CA PHE A 282 -29.60 13.99 11.91
C PHE A 282 -29.75 15.45 11.51
N SER A 283 -28.63 16.08 11.13
CA SER A 283 -28.65 17.44 10.58
C SER A 283 -29.00 17.43 9.09
N LEU A 284 -29.79 18.41 8.66
CA LEU A 284 -30.17 18.62 7.26
C LEU A 284 -29.11 19.36 6.44
N SER A 285 -28.07 19.89 7.08
CA SER A 285 -27.02 20.71 6.45
C SER A 285 -25.70 19.98 6.17
N ALA A 286 -25.61 18.69 6.49
CA ALA A 286 -24.42 17.88 6.21
C ALA A 286 -24.61 17.10 4.89
N SER A 287 -24.15 17.71 3.79
CA SER A 287 -23.98 17.05 2.49
C SER A 287 -22.52 17.07 2.09
#